data_AF-A0AA35U1M4-F1
#
_entry.id   AF-A0AA35U1M4-F1
#
_cell.length_a   1.000
_cell.length_b   1.000
_cell.length_c   1.000
_cell.angle_alpha   90.00
_cell.angle_beta   90.00
_cell.angle_gamma   90.00
#
_symmetry.space_group_name_H-M   'P 1'
#
loop_
_entity.id
_entity.type
_entity.pdbx_description
1 polymer ?
#
loop_
_entity_poly.entity_id
_entity_poly.type
_entity_poly.pdbx_seq_one_letter_code
_entity_poly.pdbx_strand_id
1 'polypeptide(L)'
;MKEGDQNSLPNDRLEEQFHALRRLVASKAGYEAFTSLTNFREIVGKKVVRALRRKDDGISHACVDFLCALMQPMHDNYDLRQEQMNKSSLLSSKPFLEMVLEPLKTHVGEWGSGTGSQLHSRFLHICCLSSLQ
;
A
#
# COMPACT_ATOMS: atom_id res chain seq x y z
N MET A 1 -0.87 24.91 -7.89
CA MET A 1 -0.41 23.50 -7.91
C MET A 1 -1.17 22.76 -6.82
N LYS A 2 -1.82 21.62 -7.12
CA LYS A 2 -2.40 20.77 -6.06
C LYS A 2 -1.27 19.91 -5.50
N GLU A 3 -0.92 20.11 -4.24
CA GLU A 3 0.11 19.32 -3.56
C GLU A 3 -0.15 17.81 -3.69
N GLY A 4 0.89 17.05 -4.05
CA GLY A 4 0.81 15.60 -4.20
C GLY A 4 0.22 15.09 -5.52
N ASP A 5 0.29 15.87 -6.60
CA ASP A 5 0.02 15.36 -7.95
C ASP A 5 1.14 14.40 -8.40
N GLN A 6 0.83 13.10 -8.37
CA GLN A 6 1.75 12.02 -8.73
C GLN A 6 2.09 12.00 -10.23
N ASN A 7 1.61 12.95 -11.03
CA ASN A 7 1.98 13.06 -12.44
C ASN A 7 3.23 13.92 -12.66
N SER A 8 3.60 14.80 -11.72
CA SER A 8 4.71 15.76 -11.90
C SER A 8 5.90 15.55 -10.96
N LEU A 9 5.77 14.67 -9.96
CA LEU A 9 6.86 14.35 -9.04
C LEU A 9 7.95 13.49 -9.72
N PRO A 10 9.25 13.70 -9.48
CA PRO A 10 10.29 12.75 -9.88
C PRO A 10 10.08 11.38 -9.25
N ASN A 11 10.57 10.30 -9.87
CA ASN A 11 10.36 8.93 -9.37
C ASN A 11 10.90 8.76 -7.94
N ASP A 12 12.13 9.20 -7.68
CA ASP A 12 12.76 9.10 -6.36
C ASP A 12 11.94 9.79 -5.26
N ARG A 13 11.37 10.97 -5.56
CA ARG A 13 10.51 11.71 -4.62
C ARG A 13 9.17 11.04 -4.39
N LEU A 14 8.63 10.40 -5.41
CA LEU A 14 7.40 9.63 -5.30
C LEU A 14 7.62 8.38 -4.44
N GLU A 15 8.73 7.68 -4.64
CA GLU A 15 9.13 6.54 -3.81
C GLU A 15 9.33 6.95 -2.34
N GLU A 16 10.09 8.02 -2.09
CA GLU A 16 10.29 8.59 -0.75
C GLU A 16 8.95 8.93 -0.07
N GLN A 17 7.98 9.45 -0.83
CA GLN A 17 6.65 9.75 -0.31
C GLN A 17 5.92 8.49 0.17
N PHE A 18 5.99 7.39 -0.59
CA PHE A 18 5.39 6.12 -0.14
C PHE A 18 6.11 5.54 1.08
N HIS A 19 7.44 5.68 1.17
CA HIS A 19 8.17 5.33 2.38
C HIS A 19 7.78 6.20 3.59
N ALA A 20 7.54 7.49 3.39
CA ALA A 20 7.05 8.38 4.44
C ALA A 20 5.64 8.00 4.90
N LEU A 21 4.73 7.74 3.96
CA LEU A 21 3.37 7.26 4.25
C LEU A 21 3.41 5.93 5.01
N ARG A 22 4.29 5.02 4.60
CA ARG A 22 4.50 3.73 5.26
C ARG A 22 4.93 3.90 6.72
N ARG A 23 5.84 4.83 7.00
CA ARG A 23 6.28 5.16 8.37
C ARG A 23 5.17 5.84 9.17
N LEU A 24 4.39 6.73 8.54
CA LEU A 24 3.25 7.39 9.17
C LEU A 24 2.25 6.37 9.71
N VAL A 25 1.80 5.44 8.85
CA VAL A 25 0.82 4.40 9.22
C VAL A 25 1.40 3.29 10.09
N ALA A 26 2.73 3.22 10.25
CA ALA A 26 3.35 2.30 11.20
C ALA A 26 3.17 2.76 12.66
N SER A 27 3.00 4.06 12.88
CA SER A 27 2.79 4.63 14.22
C SER A 27 1.30 4.67 14.57
N LYS A 28 0.95 4.45 15.84
CA LYS A 28 -0.45 4.50 16.31
C LYS A 28 -1.11 5.84 16.01
N ALA A 29 -0.49 6.94 16.44
CA ALA A 29 -1.04 8.28 16.24
C ALA A 29 -1.14 8.64 14.75
N GLY A 30 -0.14 8.26 13.94
CA GLY A 30 -0.16 8.49 12.50
C GLY A 30 -1.25 7.68 11.80
N TYR A 31 -1.45 6.42 12.18
CA TYR A 31 -2.51 5.57 11.64
C TYR A 31 -3.91 6.10 11.99
N GLU A 32 -4.14 6.45 13.25
CA GLU A 32 -5.42 7.01 13.72
C GLU A 32 -5.73 8.33 13.01
N ALA A 33 -4.76 9.25 12.95
CA ALA A 33 -4.91 10.50 12.24
C ALA A 33 -5.17 10.27 10.74
N PHE A 34 -4.38 9.41 10.09
CA PHE A 34 -4.49 9.15 8.66
C PHE A 34 -5.83 8.51 8.27
N THR A 35 -6.30 7.54 9.04
CA THR A 35 -7.57 6.83 8.78
C THR A 35 -8.81 7.64 9.18
N SER A 36 -8.65 8.69 9.99
CA SER A 36 -9.73 9.64 10.31
C SER A 36 -10.06 10.62 9.16
N LEU A 37 -9.15 10.76 8.18
CA LEU A 37 -9.33 11.70 7.07
C LEU A 37 -10.50 11.28 6.18
N THR A 38 -11.35 12.24 5.83
CA THR A 38 -12.49 11.99 4.95
C THR A 38 -12.02 11.50 3.58
N ASN A 39 -12.65 10.44 3.07
CA ASN A 39 -12.36 9.84 1.76
C ASN A 39 -10.90 9.37 1.56
N PHE A 40 -10.13 9.16 2.64
CA PHE A 40 -8.72 8.81 2.51
C PHE A 40 -8.48 7.55 1.67
N ARG A 41 -9.36 6.53 1.79
CA ARG A 41 -9.25 5.27 1.03
C ARG A 41 -9.34 5.50 -0.47
N GLU A 42 -10.27 6.35 -0.90
CA GLU A 42 -10.44 6.73 -2.31
C GLU A 42 -9.22 7.51 -2.82
N ILE A 43 -8.72 8.45 -2.01
CA ILE A 43 -7.53 9.27 -2.34
C ILE A 43 -6.29 8.38 -2.45
N VAL A 44 -6.08 7.47 -1.49
CA VAL A 44 -5.00 6.49 -1.49
C VAL A 44 -5.09 5.59 -2.71
N GLY A 45 -6.27 5.03 -3.00
CA GLY A 45 -6.48 4.21 -4.19
C GLY A 45 -6.06 4.95 -5.46
N LYS A 46 -6.55 6.17 -5.68
CA LYS A 46 -6.17 6.99 -6.84
C LYS A 46 -4.65 7.26 -6.90
N LYS A 47 -4.00 7.53 -5.77
CA LYS A 47 -2.55 7.75 -5.70
C LYS A 47 -1.77 6.50 -6.09
N VAL A 48 -2.16 5.34 -5.56
CA VAL A 48 -1.52 4.05 -5.89
C VAL A 48 -1.69 3.73 -7.37
N VAL A 49 -2.90 3.85 -7.93
CA VAL A 49 -3.13 3.59 -9.36
C VAL A 49 -2.25 4.46 -10.24
N ARG A 50 -2.10 5.75 -9.90
CA ARG A 50 -1.23 6.66 -10.66
C ARG A 50 0.25 6.32 -10.51
N ALA A 51 0.67 5.91 -9.33
CA ALA A 51 2.05 5.52 -9.06
C ALA A 51 2.44 4.24 -9.81
N LEU A 52 1.61 3.20 -9.73
CA LEU A 52 1.86 1.92 -10.42
C LEU A 52 1.90 2.05 -11.95
N ARG A 53 1.18 3.02 -12.52
CA ARG A 53 1.25 3.32 -13.97
C ARG A 53 2.63 3.79 -14.44
N ARG A 54 3.51 4.22 -13.54
CA ARG A 54 4.90 4.60 -13.88
C ARG A 54 5.79 3.40 -14.19
N LYS A 55 5.37 2.18 -13.82
CA LYS A 55 6.12 0.93 -14.05
C LYS A 55 7.57 1.01 -13.56
N ASP A 56 7.74 1.64 -12.40
CA ASP A 56 9.00 1.77 -11.70
C ASP A 56 8.98 0.84 -10.50
N ASP A 57 10.02 0.00 -10.35
CA ASP A 57 10.02 -1.09 -9.38
C ASP A 57 10.17 -0.58 -7.95
N GLY A 58 10.96 0.48 -7.73
CA GLY A 58 11.13 1.13 -6.43
C GLY A 58 9.82 1.73 -5.93
N ILE A 59 9.15 2.49 -6.81
CA ILE A 59 7.81 3.04 -6.51
C ILE A 59 6.80 1.92 -6.26
N SER A 60 6.80 0.87 -7.08
CA SER A 60 5.86 -0.24 -6.94
C SER A 60 6.07 -0.98 -5.62
N HIS A 61 7.32 -1.23 -5.24
CA HIS A 61 7.68 -1.81 -3.95
C HIS A 61 7.19 -0.96 -2.78
N ALA A 62 7.53 0.33 -2.78
CA ALA A 62 7.15 1.25 -1.72
C ALA A 62 5.61 1.39 -1.61
N CYS A 63 4.89 1.38 -2.74
CA CYS A 63 3.43 1.38 -2.77
C CYS A 63 2.85 0.14 -2.09
N VAL A 64 3.32 -1.05 -2.46
CA VAL A 64 2.80 -2.31 -1.95
C VAL A 64 3.10 -2.44 -0.44
N ASP A 65 4.29 -2.07 0.02
CA ASP A 65 4.60 -2.13 1.46
C ASP A 65 3.76 -1.14 2.27
N PHE A 66 3.52 0.06 1.75
CA PHE A 66 2.56 1.00 2.33
C PHE A 66 1.15 0.40 2.46
N LEU A 67 0.63 -0.23 1.39
CA LEU A 67 -0.69 -0.86 1.42
C LEU A 67 -0.75 -2.03 2.42
N CYS A 68 0.29 -2.86 2.49
CA CYS A 68 0.37 -3.94 3.48
C CYS A 68 0.29 -3.39 4.91
N ALA A 69 0.97 -2.29 5.21
CA ALA A 69 0.93 -1.66 6.52
C ALA A 69 -0.41 -1.00 6.85
N LEU A 70 -1.09 -0.47 5.83
CA LEU A 70 -2.42 0.11 5.98
C LEU A 70 -3.49 -0.97 6.23
N MET A 71 -3.32 -2.15 5.64
CA MET A 71 -4.23 -3.29 5.80
C MET A 71 -3.90 -4.16 7.01
N GLN A 72 -2.67 -4.11 7.52
CA GLN A 72 -2.25 -4.84 8.71
C GLN A 72 -1.29 -3.95 9.51
N PRO A 73 -1.82 -3.10 10.40
CA PRO A 73 -1.02 -2.17 11.20
C PRO A 73 0.03 -2.88 12.05
N MET A 74 1.18 -2.24 12.25
CA MET A 74 2.32 -2.81 12.97
C MET A 74 2.38 -2.43 14.45
N HIS A 75 1.43 -1.64 14.94
CA HIS A 75 1.41 -1.16 16.31
C HIS A 75 0.32 -1.88 17.11
N ASP A 76 0.46 -1.96 18.43
CA ASP A 76 -0.54 -2.60 19.29
C ASP A 76 -1.83 -1.79 19.40
N ASN A 77 -2.92 -2.46 19.79
CA ASN A 77 -4.23 -1.86 20.09
C ASN A 77 -4.80 -1.00 18.96
N TYR A 78 -4.55 -1.38 17.71
CA TYR A 78 -5.18 -0.74 16.55
C TYR A 78 -6.66 -1.14 16.47
N ASP A 79 -7.48 -0.25 15.88
CA ASP A 79 -8.90 -0.53 15.68
C ASP A 79 -9.07 -1.61 14.59
N LEU A 80 -9.46 -2.82 15.02
CA LEU A 80 -9.76 -3.95 14.13
C LEU A 80 -10.81 -3.58 13.08
N ARG A 81 -11.79 -2.73 13.41
CA ARG A 81 -12.80 -2.30 12.44
C ARG A 81 -12.17 -1.47 11.33
N GLN A 82 -11.23 -0.58 11.65
CA GLN A 82 -10.51 0.21 10.65
C GLN A 82 -9.65 -0.67 9.74
N GLU A 83 -8.96 -1.66 10.32
CA GLU A 83 -8.22 -2.67 9.55
C GLU A 83 -9.13 -3.38 8.53
N GLN A 84 -10.27 -3.90 9.00
CA GLN A 84 -11.22 -4.64 8.16
C GLN A 84 -11.82 -3.76 7.06
N MET A 85 -12.18 -2.52 7.38
CA MET A 85 -12.64 -1.56 6.36
C MET A 85 -11.56 -1.26 5.31
N ASN A 86 -10.28 -1.18 5.71
CA ASN A 86 -9.17 -0.97 4.78
C ASN A 86 -8.98 -2.17 3.86
N LYS A 87 -8.96 -3.39 4.42
CA LYS A 87 -8.90 -4.65 3.67
C LYS A 87 -10.06 -4.74 2.67
N SER A 88 -11.29 -4.62 3.13
CA SER A 88 -12.48 -4.69 2.27
C SER A 88 -12.45 -3.66 1.14
N SER A 89 -12.05 -2.42 1.43
CA SER A 89 -12.02 -1.36 0.41
C SER A 89 -10.94 -1.58 -0.65
N LEU A 90 -9.76 -2.09 -0.27
CA LEU A 90 -8.64 -2.30 -1.18
C LEU A 90 -8.75 -3.63 -1.95
N LEU A 91 -9.25 -4.68 -1.30
CA LEU A 91 -9.31 -6.03 -1.87
C LEU A 91 -10.61 -6.32 -2.64
N SER A 92 -11.65 -5.49 -2.53
CA SER A 92 -12.91 -5.69 -3.26
C SER A 92 -12.83 -5.40 -4.76
N SER A 93 -11.82 -4.65 -5.21
CA SER A 93 -11.66 -4.27 -6.61
C SER A 93 -10.68 -5.19 -7.33
N LYS A 94 -11.20 -6.14 -8.11
CA LYS A 94 -10.38 -7.07 -8.92
C LYS A 94 -9.40 -6.35 -9.85
N PRO A 95 -9.77 -5.30 -10.61
CA PRO A 95 -8.81 -4.57 -11.45
C PRO A 95 -7.71 -3.88 -10.64
N PHE A 96 -8.04 -3.40 -9.44
CA PHE A 96 -7.06 -2.81 -8.54
C PHE A 96 -6.08 -3.87 -8.02
N LEU A 97 -6.58 -5.02 -7.59
CA LEU A 97 -5.77 -6.16 -7.18
C LEU A 97 -4.82 -6.63 -8.28
N GLU A 98 -5.31 -6.73 -9.52
CA GLU A 98 -4.48 -7.15 -10.65
C GLU A 98 -3.31 -6.18 -10.87
N MET A 99 -3.55 -4.86 -10.82
CA MET A 99 -2.46 -3.86 -10.93
C MET A 99 -1.46 -3.94 -9.78
N VAL A 100 -1.90 -4.25 -8.56
CA VAL A 100 -1.01 -4.38 -7.39
C VAL A 100 -0.22 -5.70 -7.44
N LEU A 101 -0.82 -6.77 -7.96
CA LEU A 101 -0.21 -8.09 -8.09
C LEU A 101 0.76 -8.18 -9.28
N GLU A 102 0.60 -7.37 -10.31
CA GLU A 102 1.44 -7.41 -11.51
C GLU A 102 2.94 -7.12 -11.23
N PRO A 103 3.31 -6.07 -10.46
CA PRO A 103 4.69 -5.88 -9.98
C PRO A 103 5.18 -7.03 -9.10
N LEU A 104 4.31 -7.61 -8.29
CA LEU A 104 4.66 -8.71 -7.38
C LEU A 104 4.93 -10.04 -8.11
N LYS A 105 4.33 -10.25 -9.30
CA LYS A 105 4.52 -11.46 -10.12
C LYS A 105 5.79 -11.42 -10.95
N THR A 106 6.13 -10.24 -11.47
CA THR A 106 7.29 -10.04 -12.34
C THR A 106 8.63 -10.17 -11.60
N HIS A 107 8.62 -9.97 -10.28
CA HIS A 107 9.84 -9.77 -9.50
C HIS A 107 10.18 -10.85 -8.47
N VAL A 108 9.49 -12.01 -8.50
CA VAL A 108 9.81 -13.14 -7.61
C VAL A 108 11.26 -13.67 -7.83
N GLY A 109 11.86 -13.40 -9.01
CA GLY A 109 13.25 -13.76 -9.32
C GLY A 109 14.29 -12.64 -9.24
N GLU A 110 13.90 -11.37 -9.42
CA GLU A 110 14.82 -10.22 -9.51
C GLU A 110 14.94 -9.41 -8.22
N TRP A 111 13.93 -9.43 -7.35
CA TRP A 111 14.05 -8.82 -6.03
C TRP A 111 14.84 -9.77 -5.14
N GLY A 112 16.16 -9.52 -5.10
CA GLY A 112 17.13 -10.30 -4.36
C GLY A 112 16.62 -10.77 -2.99
N SER A 113 16.90 -12.04 -2.72
CA SER A 113 16.80 -12.74 -1.42
C SER A 113 16.63 -11.79 -0.22
N GLY A 114 15.39 -11.61 0.25
CA GLY A 114 15.10 -10.89 1.49
C GLY A 114 13.74 -10.18 1.51
N THR A 115 13.73 -8.88 1.18
CA THR A 115 12.61 -7.97 1.45
C THR A 115 11.43 -8.16 0.48
N GLY A 116 11.71 -8.49 -0.77
CA GLY A 116 10.68 -8.66 -1.80
C GLY A 116 9.82 -9.90 -1.64
N SER A 117 10.46 -11.03 -1.37
CA SER A 117 9.77 -12.28 -1.07
C SER A 117 8.94 -12.18 0.21
N GLN A 118 9.43 -11.45 1.23
CA GLN A 118 8.65 -11.15 2.44
C GLN A 118 7.43 -10.28 2.14
N LEU A 119 7.57 -9.26 1.30
CA LEU A 119 6.44 -8.41 0.94
C LEU A 119 5.38 -9.16 0.14
N HIS A 120 5.80 -9.97 -0.84
CA HIS A 120 4.91 -10.83 -1.61
C HIS A 120 4.15 -11.80 -0.68
N SER A 121 4.86 -12.48 0.22
CA SER A 121 4.25 -13.38 1.21
C SER A 121 3.27 -12.65 2.13
N ARG A 122 3.64 -11.46 2.65
CA ARG A 122 2.74 -10.64 3.48
C ARG A 122 1.50 -10.21 2.73
N PHE A 123 1.63 -9.77 1.47
CA PHE A 123 0.48 -9.35 0.67
C PHE A 123 -0.48 -10.52 0.39
N LEU A 124 0.04 -11.68 -0.01
CA LEU A 124 -0.77 -12.89 -0.18
C LEU A 124 -1.45 -13.33 1.12
N HIS A 125 -0.73 -13.30 2.24
CA HIS A 125 -1.29 -13.62 3.55
C HIS A 125 -2.47 -12.70 3.92
N ILE A 126 -2.33 -11.39 3.70
CA ILE A 126 -3.42 -10.42 3.90
C ILE A 126 -4.63 -10.74 3.01
N CYS A 127 -4.40 -11.09 1.74
CA CYS A 127 -5.48 -11.45 0.81
C CYS A 127 -6.22 -12.72 1.27
N CYS A 128 -5.47 -13.75 1.72
CA CYS A 128 -6.05 -15.00 2.21
C CYS A 128 -6.86 -14.81 3.50
N LEU A 129 -6.32 -14.08 4.49
CA LEU A 129 -7.05 -13.79 5.73
C LEU A 129 -8.34 -13.03 5.48
N SER A 130 -8.33 -12.09 4.54
CA SER A 130 -9.50 -11.29 4.21
C SER A 130 -10.58 -12.07 3.43
N SER A 131 -10.26 -13.27 2.94
CA SER A 131 -11.23 -14.18 2.29
C SER A 131 -11.90 -15.14 3.27
N LEU A 132 -11.44 -15.18 4.53
CA LEU A 132 -11.92 -16.08 5.59
C LEU A 132 -12.83 -15.36 6.61
N GLN A 133 -13.10 -14.07 6.42
CA GLN A 133 -13.94 -13.23 7.30
C GLN A 133 -15.17 -12.73 6.54
#